data_AF-T1AT80-F1
#
_entry.id   AF-T1AT80-F1
#
_cell.length_a   1.000
_cell.length_b   1.000
_cell.length_c   1.000
_cell.angle_alpha   90.00
_cell.angle_beta   90.00
_cell.angle_gamma   90.00
#
_symmetry.space_group_name_H-M   'P 1'
#
loop_
_entity.id
_entity.type
_entity.pdbx_description
1 polymer ?
#
loop_
_entity_poly.entity_id
_entity_poly.type
_entity_poly.pdbx_seq_one_letter_code
_entity_poly.pdbx_strand_id
1 'polypeptide(L)' 'MKILLSNDDGYHAPGIRMLRQSLAELAEVTIVAPDRNRSGASNSLTLDVPLRVLEVEP' A
#
# COMPACT_ATOMS: atom_id res chain seq x y z
N MET A 1 -11.39 -7.95 -13.40
CA MET A 1 -11.06 -8.26 -12.00
C MET A 1 -10.35 -7.05 -11.40
N LYS A 2 -10.54 -6.76 -10.10
CA LYS A 2 -9.87 -5.65 -9.40
C LYS A 2 -9.04 -6.21 -8.24
N ILE A 3 -7.83 -5.72 -8.06
CA ILE A 3 -6.91 -6.11 -6.98
C ILE A 3 -6.51 -4.85 -6.20
N LEU A 4 -6.64 -4.91 -4.87
CA LEU A 4 -6.05 -3.95 -3.95
C LEU A 4 -4.73 -4.52 -3.41
N LEU A 5 -3.64 -3.78 -3.56
CA LEU A 5 -2.30 -4.18 -3.13
C LEU A 5 -1.79 -3.26 -2.02
N SER A 6 -1.21 -3.84 -0.97
CA SER A 6 -0.71 -3.13 0.21
C SER A 6 0.55 -3.82 0.77
N ASN A 7 1.28 -3.11 1.65
CA ASN A 7 2.41 -3.61 2.42
C ASN A 7 2.59 -2.79 3.71
N ASP A 8 3.54 -3.19 4.57
CA ASP A 8 3.95 -2.44 5.77
C ASP A 8 5.26 -1.65 5.57
N ASP A 9 6.08 -1.99 4.57
CA ASP A 9 7.31 -1.26 4.23
C ASP A 9 7.07 0.15 3.67
N GLY A 10 5.85 0.42 3.20
CA GLY A 10 5.43 1.70 2.62
C GLY A 10 5.35 1.69 1.09
N TYR A 11 4.69 2.71 0.54
CA TYR A 11 4.34 2.76 -0.90
C TYR A 11 5.55 2.88 -1.84
N HIS A 12 6.69 3.38 -1.34
CA HIS A 12 7.94 3.50 -2.09
C HIS A 12 8.77 2.21 -2.14
N ALA A 13 8.37 1.16 -1.41
CA ALA A 13 9.14 -0.08 -1.37
C ALA A 13 9.25 -0.71 -2.77
N PRO A 14 10.43 -1.20 -3.18
CA PRO A 14 10.61 -1.77 -4.52
C PRO A 14 9.72 -3.00 -4.76
N GLY A 15 9.53 -3.83 -3.72
CA GLY A 15 8.76 -5.06 -3.80
C GLY A 15 7.29 -4.85 -4.20
N ILE A 16 6.62 -3.83 -3.66
CA ILE A 16 5.21 -3.57 -3.99
C ILE A 16 5.05 -3.05 -5.42
N ARG A 17 6.03 -2.29 -5.93
CA ARG A 17 6.05 -1.81 -7.33
C ARG A 17 6.26 -2.97 -8.30
N MET A 18 7.19 -3.88 -7.99
CA MET A 18 7.45 -5.09 -8.78
C MET A 18 6.22 -5.99 -8.83
N LEU A 19 5.56 -6.22 -7.69
CA LEU A 19 4.37 -7.04 -7.62
C LEU A 19 3.18 -6.42 -8.39
N ARG A 20 2.99 -5.10 -8.28
CA ARG A 20 2.00 -4.39 -9.11
C ARG A 20 2.24 -4.62 -10.59
N GLN A 21 3.49 -4.52 -11.05
CA GLN A 21 3.83 -4.72 -12.46
C GLN A 21 3.42 -6.11 -12.95
N SER A 22 3.73 -7.16 -12.19
CA SER A 22 3.34 -8.53 -12.56
C SER A 22 1.83 -8.76 -12.52
N LEU A 23 1.12 -8.14 -11.56
CA LEU A 23 -0.34 -8.29 -11.41
C LEU A 23 -1.14 -7.45 -12.41
N ALA A 24 -0.56 -6.37 -12.94
CA ALA A 24 -1.22 -5.48 -13.89
C ALA A 24 -1.58 -6.18 -15.22
N GLU A 25 -0.91 -7.27 -15.55
CA GLU A 25 -1.24 -8.11 -16.71
C GLU A 25 -2.54 -8.92 -16.51
N LEU A 26 -2.98 -9.09 -15.26
CA LEU A 26 -4.11 -9.96 -14.89
C LEU A 26 -5.34 -9.18 -14.41
N ALA A 27 -5.16 -7.96 -13.90
CA ALA A 27 -6.24 -7.18 -13.29
C ALA A 27 -5.93 -5.68 -13.22
N GLU A 28 -6.98 -4.90 -12.97
CA GLU A 28 -6.86 -3.50 -12.54
C GLU A 28 -6.32 -3.49 -11.10
N VAL A 29 -5.08 -3.01 -10.92
CA VAL A 29 -4.38 -3.00 -9.62
C VAL A 29 -4.34 -1.59 -9.03
N THR A 30 -4.87 -1.43 -7.83
CA THR A 30 -4.77 -0.20 -7.01
C THR A 30 -3.81 -0.45 -5.85
N ILE A 31 -2.85 0.44 -5.61
CA ILE A 31 -1.96 0.38 -4.43
C ILE A 31 -2.51 1.32 -3.36
N VAL A 32 -2.62 0.81 -2.13
CA VAL A 32 -2.83 1.63 -0.92
C VAL A 32 -1.86 1.14 0.14
N ALA A 33 -0.90 1.96 0.53
CA ALA A 33 0.17 1.59 1.46
C ALA A 33 0.56 2.77 2.37
N PRO A 34 1.19 2.51 3.52
CA PRO A 34 1.69 3.56 4.41
C PRO A 34 2.69 4.51 3.73
N ASP A 35 2.78 5.73 4.25
CA ASP A 35 3.74 6.76 3.81
C ASP A 35 5.21 6.39 4.07
N ARG A 36 5.44 5.47 5.01
CA ARG A 36 6.76 5.02 5.48
C ARG A 36 6.69 3.60 6.05
N ASN A 37 7.84 3.01 6.31
CA ASN A 37 7.96 1.70 6.95
C ASN A 37 7.25 1.69 8.32
N ARG A 38 6.41 0.68 8.54
CA ARG A 38 5.65 0.40 9.77
C ARG A 38 6.01 -0.96 10.39
N SER A 39 7.05 -1.64 9.91
CA SER A 39 7.54 -2.87 10.50
C SER A 39 7.95 -2.63 11.96
N GLY A 40 7.46 -3.46 12.86
CA GLY A 40 7.65 -3.30 14.32
C GLY A 40 6.66 -2.36 15.01
N ALA A 41 5.72 -1.74 14.28
CA ALA A 41 4.56 -1.10 14.87
C ALA A 41 3.46 -2.13 15.21
N SER A 42 2.49 -1.74 16.04
CA SER A 42 1.29 -2.54 16.28
C SER A 42 0.43 -2.66 15.02
N ASN A 43 -0.24 -3.80 14.85
CA ASN A 43 -1.22 -4.05 13.78
C ASN A 43 -2.68 -3.70 14.19
N SER A 44 -2.86 -3.02 15.32
CA SER A 44 -4.19 -2.60 15.79
C SER A 44 -4.80 -1.50 14.92
N LEU A 45 -6.13 -1.41 14.92
CA LEU A 45 -6.85 -0.32 14.26
C LEU A 45 -6.63 1.00 15.00
N THR A 46 -6.46 2.08 14.24
CA THR A 46 -6.44 3.44 14.77
C THR A 46 -7.88 3.92 14.95
N LEU A 47 -8.31 4.14 16.20
CA LEU A 47 -9.69 4.53 16.54
C LEU A 47 -9.80 5.97 17.07
N ASP A 48 -8.75 6.46 17.73
CA ASP A 48 -8.79 7.73 18.47
C ASP A 48 -8.36 8.95 17.65
N VAL A 49 -7.67 8.74 16.53
CA VAL A 49 -7.17 9.82 15.67
C VAL A 49 -7.50 9.57 14.20
N PRO A 50 -7.80 10.62 13.42
CA PRO A 50 -8.11 10.47 12.01
C PRO A 50 -6.87 10.10 11.19
N LEU A 51 -7.07 9.28 10.16
CA LEU A 51 -6.07 9.01 9.14
C LEU A 51 -6.16 10.06 8.02
N ARG A 52 -5.02 10.33 7.38
CA ARG A 52 -4.93 11.17 6.18
C ARG A 52 -4.41 10.33 5.03
N VAL A 53 -5.02 10.48 3.87
CA VAL A 53 -4.64 9.78 2.65
C VAL A 53 -4.25 10.83 1.61
N LEU A 54 -3.17 10.58 0.91
CA LEU A 54 -2.70 11.40 -0.20
C LEU A 54 -2.67 10.52 -1.44
N GLU A 55 -3.25 11.03 -2.52
CA GLU A 55 -3.02 10.45 -3.85
C GLU A 55 -1.63 10.88 -4.31
N VAL A 56 -0.84 9.90 -4.74
CA VAL A 56 0.54 10.09 -5.17
C VAL A 56 0.67 9.58 -6.60
N GLU A 57 1.36 10.33 -7.45
CA GLU A 57 1.65 9.84 -8.80
C GLU A 57 2.67 8.69 -8.76
N PRO A 58 2.52 7.69 -9.65
CA PRO A 58 3.31 6.45 -9.64
C PRO A 58 4.80 6.59 -10.02
#